data_AF-A0A0R2BC03-F1
#
_entry.id   AF-A0A0R2BC03-F1
#
_cell.length_a   1.000
_cell.length_b   1.000
_cell.length_c   1.000
_cell.angle_alpha   90.00
_cell.angle_beta   90.00
_cell.angle_gamma   90.00
#
_symmetry.space_group_name_H-M   'P 1'
#
loop_
_entity.id
_entity.type
_entity.pdbx_description
1 polymer ?
#
loop_
_entity_poly.entity_id
_entity_poly.type
_entity_poly.pdbx_seq_one_letter_code
_entity_poly.pdbx_strand_id
1 'polypeptide(L)'
;MVLPVGTENFTIEFDYRERYDNFYFNLYDADDNPLITGEKLVYGVPLWNINDANLPSVTIIPLDETGVENTVSIDNFQISVFLYFEDLDPGIEDPDSDDIDENDTDNSDLLDDDNGSSLIEDEPSDDDNEYALPSDWGDEQ
;
A
#
# COMPACT_ATOMS: atom_id res chain seq x y z
N MET A 1 4.81 2.85 28.68
CA MET A 1 4.24 1.66 28.00
C MET A 1 5.20 0.51 28.23
N VAL A 2 4.73 -0.68 28.59
CA VAL A 2 5.59 -1.87 28.66
C VAL A 2 5.41 -2.67 27.38
N LEU A 3 6.52 -3.02 26.74
CA LEU A 3 6.60 -3.79 25.52
C LEU A 3 7.27 -5.15 25.84
N PRO A 4 6.49 -6.24 25.93
CA PRO A 4 7.04 -7.59 26.06
C PRO A 4 7.51 -8.10 24.69
N VAL A 5 8.76 -8.55 24.60
CA VAL A 5 9.33 -9.15 23.38
C VAL A 5 9.96 -10.48 23.75
N GLY A 6 9.33 -11.59 23.35
CA GLY A 6 9.77 -12.93 23.72
C GLY A 6 9.76 -13.13 25.25
N THR A 7 10.95 -13.21 25.84
CA THR A 7 11.14 -13.37 27.31
C THR A 7 11.58 -12.08 28.01
N GLU A 8 11.78 -11.00 27.26
CA GLU A 8 12.29 -9.72 27.76
C GLU A 8 11.17 -8.68 27.79
N ASN A 9 11.31 -7.70 28.69
CA ASN A 9 10.40 -6.57 28.80
C ASN A 9 11.18 -5.29 28.58
N PHE A 10 10.59 -4.39 27.80
CA PHE A 10 11.12 -3.07 27.55
C PHE A 10 10.11 -2.02 27.98
N THR A 11 10.58 -0.86 28.39
CA THR A 11 9.70 0.27 28.75
C THR A 11 9.90 1.39 27.75
N ILE A 12 8.81 1.82 27.12
CA ILE A 12 8.78 2.99 26.26
C ILE A 12 8.06 4.13 26.97
N GLU A 13 8.72 5.26 27.10
CA GLU A 13 8.13 6.51 27.60
C GLU A 13 7.97 7.49 26.45
N PHE A 14 6.86 8.22 26.44
CA PHE A 14 6.57 9.24 25.44
C PHE A 14 6.49 10.61 26.11
N ASP A 15 7.21 11.57 25.55
CA ASP A 15 7.27 12.95 26.01
C ASP A 15 6.75 13.88 24.92
N TYR A 16 5.68 14.63 25.21
CA TYR A 16 5.15 15.62 24.29
C TYR A 16 5.77 17.01 24.53
N ARG A 17 6.13 17.70 23.44
CA ARG A 17 6.61 19.09 23.48
C ARG A 17 5.69 20.04 22.74
N GLU A 18 4.83 20.71 23.51
CA GLU A 18 3.81 21.65 23.04
C GLU A 18 4.35 22.76 22.13
N ARG A 19 5.55 23.30 22.43
CA ARG A 19 6.11 24.43 21.65
C ARG A 19 6.27 24.11 20.15
N TYR A 20 6.55 22.85 19.82
CA TYR A 20 6.83 22.44 18.45
C TYR A 20 5.89 21.35 17.95
N ASP A 21 4.90 20.98 18.76
CA ASP A 21 3.95 19.90 18.50
C ASP A 21 4.64 18.61 18.06
N ASN A 22 5.62 18.16 18.85
CA ASN A 22 6.38 16.95 18.57
C ASN A 22 6.38 16.01 19.77
N PHE A 23 6.31 14.72 19.47
CA PHE A 23 6.58 13.66 20.44
C PHE A 23 8.04 13.24 20.39
N TYR A 24 8.53 12.87 21.55
CA TYR A 24 9.81 12.22 21.76
C TYR A 24 9.57 10.93 22.52
N PHE A 25 10.49 9.98 22.39
CA PHE A 25 10.41 8.74 23.15
C PHE A 25 11.75 8.39 23.78
N ASN A 26 11.65 7.66 24.89
CA ASN A 26 12.76 7.01 25.57
C ASN A 26 12.46 5.51 25.64
N LEU A 27 13.48 4.69 25.46
CA LEU A 27 13.42 3.24 25.54
C LEU A 27 14.36 2.78 26.64
N TYR A 28 13.86 1.93 27.52
CA TYR A 28 14.59 1.33 28.62
C TYR A 28 14.48 -0.20 28.57
N ASP A 29 15.48 -0.88 29.11
CA ASP A 29 15.45 -2.32 29.33
C ASP A 29 14.59 -2.71 30.55
N ALA A 30 14.59 -4.00 30.90
CA ALA A 30 13.84 -4.54 32.03
C ALA A 30 14.37 -4.07 33.41
N ASP A 31 15.60 -3.56 33.46
CA ASP A 31 16.31 -3.08 34.65
C ASP A 31 16.31 -1.54 34.74
N ASP A 32 15.48 -0.86 33.95
CA ASP A 32 15.38 0.61 33.81
C ASP A 32 16.67 1.28 33.28
N ASN A 33 17.56 0.56 32.60
CA ASN A 33 18.71 1.17 31.93
C ASN A 33 18.26 1.80 30.61
N PRO A 34 18.67 3.06 30.32
CA PRO A 34 18.32 3.74 29.08
C PRO A 34 19.06 3.12 27.89
N LEU A 35 18.31 2.69 26.88
CA LEU A 35 18.81 2.20 25.60
C LEU A 35 18.77 3.30 24.54
N ILE A 36 17.64 4.02 24.44
CA ILE A 36 17.44 5.16 23.54
C ILE A 36 16.80 6.28 24.36
N THR A 37 17.26 7.53 24.17
CA THR A 37 16.71 8.66 24.92
C THR A 37 16.60 9.90 24.04
N GLY A 38 15.50 10.63 24.18
CA GLY A 38 15.30 11.92 23.53
C GLY A 38 15.13 11.86 22.02
N GLU A 39 14.81 10.69 21.46
CA GLU A 39 14.59 10.54 20.03
C GLU A 39 13.20 11.04 19.63
N LYS A 40 13.14 11.73 18.49
CA LYS A 40 11.88 12.31 18.00
C LYS A 40 11.04 11.23 17.34
N LEU A 41 9.74 11.20 17.64
CA LEU A 41 8.79 10.37 16.93
C LEU A 41 8.46 11.01 15.57
N VAL A 42 8.72 10.28 14.48
CA VAL A 42 8.52 10.77 13.11
C VAL A 42 7.59 9.82 12.36
N TYR A 43 6.55 10.37 11.72
CA TYR A 43 5.57 9.61 10.95
C TYR A 43 6.24 8.77 9.86
N GLY A 44 5.84 7.50 9.74
CA GLY A 44 6.36 6.56 8.73
C GLY A 44 7.83 6.15 8.94
N VAL A 45 8.46 6.53 10.05
CA VAL A 45 9.84 6.17 10.36
C VAL A 45 9.88 5.23 11.56
N PRO A 46 10.60 4.09 11.48
CA PRO A 46 10.83 3.22 12.62
C PRO A 46 11.37 3.97 13.82
N LEU A 47 10.87 3.66 15.02
CA LEU A 47 11.39 4.24 16.27
C LEU A 47 12.89 3.94 16.40
N TRP A 48 13.30 2.74 16.04
CA TRP A 48 14.71 2.35 15.94
C TRP A 48 14.93 1.52 14.67
N ASN A 49 16.09 1.70 14.05
CA ASN A 49 16.55 0.90 12.91
C ASN A 49 18.07 0.69 13.01
N ILE A 50 18.50 0.17 14.15
CA ILE A 50 19.91 -0.07 14.47
C ILE A 50 20.06 -1.55 14.77
N ASN A 51 21.09 -2.17 14.21
CA ASN A 51 21.44 -3.55 14.53
C ASN A 51 22.17 -3.58 15.90
N ASP A 52 21.39 -3.63 16.97
CA ASP A 52 21.88 -3.77 18.34
C ASP A 52 21.18 -4.97 19.00
N ALA A 53 21.96 -5.85 19.62
CA ALA A 53 21.44 -7.04 20.28
C ALA A 53 20.66 -6.74 21.56
N ASN A 54 20.82 -5.53 22.13
CA ASN A 54 20.09 -5.11 23.33
C ASN A 54 18.77 -4.41 23.00
N LEU A 55 18.52 -4.09 21.73
CA LEU A 55 17.26 -3.49 21.31
C LEU A 55 16.21 -4.55 21.03
N PRO A 56 14.92 -4.21 21.16
CA PRO A 56 13.83 -5.07 20.73
C PRO A 56 14.01 -5.48 19.27
N SER A 57 13.92 -6.78 18.99
CA SER A 57 13.98 -7.32 17.62
C SER A 57 12.78 -6.92 16.75
N VAL A 58 11.74 -6.36 17.36
CA VAL A 58 10.53 -5.88 16.68
C VAL A 58 10.75 -4.45 16.18
N THR A 59 10.31 -4.16 14.96
CA THR A 59 10.25 -2.80 14.46
C THR A 59 8.88 -2.21 14.81
N ILE A 60 8.87 -0.97 15.30
CA ILE A 60 7.64 -0.23 15.55
C ILE A 60 7.63 1.04 14.71
N ILE A 61 6.54 1.30 14.01
CA ILE A 61 6.39 2.43 13.10
C ILE A 61 5.08 3.19 13.42
N PRO A 62 5.11 4.53 13.57
CA PRO A 62 3.90 5.33 13.65
C PRO A 62 3.30 5.53 12.25
N LEU A 63 2.07 5.07 12.05
CA LEU A 63 1.37 5.12 10.77
C LEU A 63 -0.12 5.43 10.97
N ASP A 64 -0.77 5.93 9.93
CA ASP A 64 -2.23 6.03 9.80
C ASP A 64 -2.67 5.18 8.60
N GLU A 65 -3.46 4.14 8.84
CA GLU A 65 -3.98 3.25 7.78
C GLU A 65 -4.90 3.97 6.79
N THR A 66 -5.49 5.11 7.17
CA THR A 66 -6.38 5.86 6.29
C THR A 66 -5.63 6.74 5.29
N GLY A 67 -4.33 6.97 5.52
CA GLY A 67 -3.49 7.83 4.67
C GLY A 67 -3.86 9.32 4.69
N VAL A 68 -4.67 9.75 5.66
CA VAL A 68 -5.11 11.15 5.77
C VAL A 68 -4.05 11.98 6.47
N GLU A 69 -3.44 11.43 7.52
CA GLU A 69 -2.41 12.08 8.30
C GLU A 69 -1.01 11.84 7.72
N ASN A 70 -0.13 12.84 7.81
CA ASN A 70 1.25 12.75 7.31
C ASN A 70 2.29 13.18 8.37
N THR A 71 1.84 13.48 9.58
CA THR A 71 2.66 13.98 10.68
C THR A 71 2.14 13.43 12.00
N VAL A 72 2.96 13.43 13.05
CA VAL A 72 2.50 13.06 14.40
C VAL A 72 2.35 14.30 15.26
N SER A 73 1.14 14.58 15.74
CA SER A 73 0.76 15.70 16.60
C SER A 73 -0.06 15.22 17.79
N ILE A 74 -0.27 16.10 18.78
CA ILE A 74 -1.13 15.76 19.93
C ILE A 74 -2.59 15.48 19.55
N ASP A 75 -3.04 16.05 18.42
CA ASP A 75 -4.42 15.93 17.95
C ASP A 75 -4.69 14.63 17.20
N ASN A 76 -3.64 13.96 16.68
CA ASN A 76 -3.78 12.75 15.88
C ASN A 76 -3.17 11.49 16.51
N PHE A 77 -2.18 11.64 17.40
CA PHE A 77 -1.52 10.51 18.04
C PHE A 77 -2.48 9.75 18.97
N GLN A 78 -2.60 8.43 18.77
CA GLN A 78 -3.58 7.54 19.41
C GLN A 78 -5.05 7.81 19.04
N ILE A 79 -5.31 8.60 17.99
CA ILE A 79 -6.67 8.87 17.46
C ILE A 79 -6.77 8.36 16.03
N SER A 80 -5.88 8.82 15.15
CA SER A 80 -5.75 8.37 13.76
C SER A 80 -4.36 7.79 13.48
N VAL A 81 -3.31 8.35 14.09
CA VAL A 81 -1.96 7.80 14.00
C VAL A 81 -1.71 6.83 15.16
N PHE A 82 -1.41 5.58 14.85
CA PHE A 82 -1.12 4.52 15.82
C PHE A 82 0.28 3.95 15.63
N LEU A 83 0.75 3.21 16.64
CA LEU A 83 2.02 2.49 16.58
C LEU A 83 1.77 1.07 16.09
N TYR A 84 2.38 0.72 14.97
CA TYR A 84 2.27 -0.58 14.33
C TYR A 84 3.53 -1.38 14.55
N PHE A 85 3.34 -2.66 14.86
CA PHE A 85 4.42 -3.64 14.88
C PHE A 85 4.60 -4.17 13.47
N GLU A 86 5.81 -4.07 12.94
CA GLU A 86 6.18 -4.74 11.69
C GLU A 86 6.35 -6.24 12.00
N ASP A 87 5.22 -6.95 12.05
CA ASP A 87 5.14 -8.42 12.10
C ASP A 87 4.56 -8.93 10.77
N LEU A 88 5.03 -8.36 9.66
CA LEU A 88 4.72 -8.85 8.34
C LEU A 88 5.62 -10.06 8.07
N ASP A 89 5.01 -11.24 7.95
CA ASP A 89 5.66 -12.38 7.32
C ASP A 89 6.18 -11.90 5.95
N PRO A 90 7.48 -12.01 5.64
CA PRO A 90 8.05 -11.51 4.39
C PRO A 90 7.43 -12.13 3.13
N GLY A 91 6.51 -13.10 3.26
CA GLY A 91 5.70 -13.67 2.18
C GLY A 91 4.31 -13.06 1.97
N ILE A 92 3.88 -12.08 2.78
CA ILE A 92 2.63 -11.34 2.55
C ILE A 92 2.99 -10.02 1.87
N GLU A 93 3.07 -10.05 0.54
CA GLU A 93 2.93 -8.86 -0.29
C GLU A 93 1.58 -8.21 0.00
N ASP A 94 1.58 -6.89 0.10
CA ASP A 94 0.37 -6.10 0.23
C ASP A 94 -0.60 -6.45 -0.92
N PRO A 95 -1.79 -7.03 -0.65
CA PRO A 95 -2.73 -7.37 -1.72
C PRO A 95 -3.27 -6.13 -2.45
N ASP A 96 -3.07 -4.92 -1.92
CA ASP A 96 -3.41 -3.67 -2.60
C ASP A 96 -2.31 -3.17 -3.56
N SER A 97 -1.19 -3.89 -3.69
CA SER A 97 -0.11 -3.60 -4.66
C SER A 97 -0.34 -4.24 -6.04
N ASP A 98 -1.30 -5.15 -6.19
CA ASP A 98 -1.56 -5.88 -7.43
C ASP A 98 -2.89 -5.45 -8.07
N ASP A 99 -2.87 -4.31 -8.79
CA ASP A 99 -3.52 -4.12 -10.11
C ASP A 99 -3.57 -2.63 -10.52
N ILE A 100 -2.40 -2.00 -10.68
CA ILE A 100 -2.26 -1.03 -11.77
C ILE A 100 -1.19 -1.59 -12.69
N ASP A 101 -1.64 -2.34 -13.70
CA ASP A 101 -0.88 -2.62 -14.90
C ASP A 101 -0.56 -1.28 -15.61
N GLU A 102 0.49 -0.59 -15.17
CA GLU A 102 1.09 0.54 -15.90
C GLU A 102 1.96 0.06 -17.08
N ASN A 103 1.58 -1.04 -17.74
CA ASN A 103 2.11 -1.44 -19.03
C ASN A 103 1.04 -1.53 -20.13
N ASP A 104 -0.13 -0.90 -19.95
CA ASP A 104 -0.95 -0.52 -21.11
C ASP A 104 -0.36 0.72 -21.80
N THR A 105 0.78 0.50 -22.48
CA THR A 105 1.31 1.43 -23.49
C THR A 105 0.68 1.16 -24.87
N ASP A 106 -0.44 0.45 -24.94
CA ASP A 106 -1.19 0.23 -26.19
C ASP A 106 -2.41 1.16 -26.30
N ASN A 107 -2.34 2.33 -25.66
CA ASN A 107 -3.21 3.47 -25.97
C ASN A 107 -2.56 4.41 -26.98
N SER A 108 -1.99 3.86 -28.07
CA SER A 108 -1.51 4.63 -29.21
C SER A 108 -2.30 4.36 -30.50
N ASP A 109 -3.58 3.98 -30.39
CA ASP A 109 -4.44 3.76 -31.57
C ASP A 109 -5.68 4.66 -31.60
N LEU A 110 -5.64 5.76 -30.84
CA LEU A 110 -6.57 6.87 -30.99
C LEU A 110 -5.82 8.09 -31.51
N LEU A 111 -6.03 8.36 -32.80
CA LEU A 111 -5.79 9.59 -33.58
C LEU A 111 -4.57 9.61 -34.52
N ASP A 112 -4.80 9.20 -35.77
CA ASP A 112 -4.34 9.89 -36.99
C ASP A 112 -5.25 9.43 -38.15
N ASP A 113 -6.47 9.98 -38.28
CA ASP A 113 -6.78 11.06 -39.24
C ASP A 113 -5.62 11.47 -40.18
N ASP A 114 -5.47 10.79 -41.32
CA ASP A 114 -5.62 11.47 -42.62
C ASP A 114 -5.42 10.53 -43.83
N ASN A 115 -6.51 10.37 -44.57
CA ASN A 115 -6.61 10.62 -46.01
C ASN A 115 -5.88 9.71 -47.04
N GLY A 116 -6.64 8.76 -47.59
CA GLY A 116 -6.32 8.02 -48.82
C GLY A 116 -7.58 7.64 -49.61
N SER A 117 -8.06 8.59 -50.42
CA SER A 117 -9.22 8.52 -51.33
C SER A 117 -9.24 7.35 -52.33
N SER A 118 -10.43 6.73 -52.52
CA SER A 118 -11.09 6.34 -53.80
C SER A 118 -12.02 5.14 -53.57
N LEU A 119 -13.34 5.32 -53.40
CA LEU A 119 -14.36 5.18 -54.45
C LEU A 119 -14.26 3.87 -55.26
N ILE A 120 -15.28 2.99 -55.15
CA ILE A 120 -15.92 2.04 -56.11
C ILE A 120 -16.80 1.10 -55.23
N GLU A 121 -18.11 1.35 -55.10
CA GLU A 121 -19.25 0.86 -55.92
C GLU A 121 -19.83 -0.51 -55.48
N ASP A 122 -21.13 -0.47 -55.16
CA ASP A 122 -22.20 -1.49 -55.13
C ASP A 122 -21.87 -2.99 -55.29
N GLU A 123 -22.28 -3.77 -54.25
CA GLU A 123 -23.06 -5.03 -54.25
C GLU A 123 -22.57 -6.27 -55.08
N PRO A 124 -23.19 -7.46 -54.93
CA PRO A 124 -23.08 -8.44 -53.85
C PRO A 124 -22.49 -9.79 -54.37
N SER A 125 -21.95 -10.67 -53.53
CA SER A 125 -21.85 -12.09 -53.92
C SER A 125 -21.56 -13.05 -52.76
N ASP A 126 -22.52 -13.95 -52.56
CA ASP A 126 -22.32 -15.38 -52.40
C ASP A 126 -21.74 -15.89 -51.06
N ASP A 127 -22.70 -16.23 -50.22
CA ASP A 127 -22.67 -17.23 -49.16
C ASP A 127 -22.23 -18.60 -49.72
N ASP A 128 -20.92 -18.85 -49.72
CA ASP A 128 -20.31 -20.16 -49.98
C ASP A 128 -19.81 -20.80 -48.68
N ASN A 129 -20.59 -20.75 -47.60
CA ASN A 129 -20.27 -21.53 -46.42
C ASN A 129 -20.71 -22.99 -46.61
N GLU A 130 -19.79 -23.80 -47.15
CA GLU A 130 -19.92 -25.25 -47.43
C GLU A 130 -20.29 -26.10 -46.19
N TYR A 131 -20.22 -25.51 -44.99
CA TYR A 131 -20.51 -26.16 -43.71
C TYR A 131 -21.77 -25.62 -43.02
N ALA A 132 -22.57 -24.78 -43.69
CA ALA A 132 -23.87 -24.38 -43.16
C ALA A 132 -24.82 -25.59 -43.15
N LEU A 133 -25.08 -26.12 -41.95
CA LEU A 133 -26.18 -27.06 -41.75
C LEU A 133 -27.50 -26.33 -42.04
N PRO A 134 -28.40 -26.90 -42.88
CA PRO A 134 -29.64 -26.23 -43.24
C PRO A 134 -30.52 -26.04 -42.00
N SER A 135 -30.77 -24.78 -41.64
CA SER A 135 -31.83 -24.39 -40.72
C SER A 135 -33.16 -24.32 -41.47
N ASP A 136 -33.70 -25.50 -41.78
CA ASP A 136 -35.11 -25.73 -42.09
C ASP A 136 -35.46 -26.98 -41.28
N TRP A 137 -36.25 -26.87 -40.21
CA TRP A 137 -37.70 -26.84 -40.33
C TRP A 137 -38.29 -25.57 -39.73
N GLY A 138 -38.74 -24.70 -40.63
CA GLY A 138 -39.63 -23.59 -40.34
C GLY A 138 -41.03 -24.00 -39.89
N ASP A 139 -41.79 -22.94 -39.66
CA ASP A 139 -43.11 -22.82 -39.05
C ASP A 139 -44.28 -23.52 -39.78
N GLU A 140 -45.47 -23.28 -39.21
CA GLU A 140 -46.83 -23.29 -39.80
C GLU A 140 -47.69 -24.56 -39.60
N GLN A 141 -48.65 -24.47 -38.65
CA GLN A 141 -50.10 -24.23 -38.88
C GLN A 141 -50.82 -24.03 -37.53
#